data_AF-A0AAV2AK90-F1
#
_entry.id   AF-A0AAV2AK90-F1
#
_cell.length_a   1.000
_cell.length_b   1.000
_cell.length_c   1.000
_cell.angle_alpha   90.00
_cell.angle_beta   90.00
_cell.angle_gamma   90.00
#
_symmetry.space_group_name_H-M   'P 1'
#
loop_
_entity.id
_entity.type
_entity.pdbx_description
1 polymer ?
#
loop_
_entity_poly.entity_id
_entity_poly.type
_entity_poly.pdbx_seq_one_letter_code
_entity_poly.pdbx_strand_id
1 'polypeptide(L)'
;MKTFLLFPAFLLLIITDIFSASAVKLNTTKLQAAKEVDCSKCPMQEKPMDCEELKENGVTKSGKYTIYPRNRLASCQSIEVYCDMETDGGGWTVIQRRGQYGNGEDYFNKKWSYYKQGFGNLDKEFWLGNEKIYSITNQGQYAVRMEMEHENGTSAFTVYENFWIENEDAKYKLHISDASGPGGDAISNDDGYVFYTVDQPNRSGDDQSTRSGGWWRNGKGTSSLNGLNLYKTDKEDSSDGIIWVTFGDNKNSLKATEIKVRPEHKKPVDCAELQENGVTKSGVYTIYPRNRLASCQSIEVYCDMETDGGGWTVIQRRGQFGNGEDYFNKKWSYYKQGFGNLNKEFWLGNDKIYSISNQGQYAVRMEMEHENGKSAFTRFENFWIEDEGAKYKLHLSDGSGPGGDAISDHDGYAFYTIDQPNRPGNDQSTRSGGWWRNGKGTSSLNGLNLYKTGKAGSSDGISWYTFGGLQNSLKATEIKVRNRNFH
;
A
#
# COMPACT_ATOMS: atom_id res chain seq x y z
N MET A 1 -58.15 58.99 -59.06
CA MET A 1 -59.48 58.37 -58.95
C MET A 1 -59.30 56.87 -58.96
N LYS A 2 -59.93 56.17 -57.98
CA LYS A 2 -60.45 54.78 -57.95
C LYS A 2 -59.72 53.74 -58.83
N THR A 3 -59.30 52.57 -58.33
CA THR A 3 -60.23 51.51 -57.89
C THR A 3 -59.55 50.45 -56.97
N PHE A 4 -60.30 50.06 -55.95
CA PHE A 4 -60.34 48.79 -55.19
C PHE A 4 -60.04 47.52 -56.04
N LEU A 5 -59.54 46.36 -55.57
CA LEU A 5 -59.87 45.48 -54.42
C LEU A 5 -58.88 44.26 -54.56
N LEU A 6 -58.16 43.73 -53.57
CA LEU A 6 -58.56 42.59 -52.70
C LEU A 6 -57.34 42.14 -51.83
N PHE A 7 -57.62 41.85 -50.56
CA PHE A 7 -56.78 41.22 -49.51
C PHE A 7 -56.75 39.67 -49.66
N PRO A 8 -56.09 38.86 -48.77
CA PRO A 8 -54.99 39.11 -47.81
C PRO A 8 -53.88 38.01 -47.74
N ALA A 9 -52.83 38.33 -46.98
CA ALA A 9 -52.02 37.46 -46.09
C ALA A 9 -51.06 36.39 -46.67
N PHE A 10 -49.76 36.56 -46.38
CA PHE A 10 -48.86 35.60 -45.69
C PHE A 10 -47.48 36.29 -45.53
N LEU A 11 -47.03 36.57 -44.30
CA LEU A 11 -46.19 35.75 -43.42
C LEU A 11 -44.69 36.06 -43.59
N LEU A 12 -44.11 36.66 -42.54
CA LEU A 12 -42.67 36.84 -42.35
C LEU A 12 -42.07 35.54 -41.76
N LEU A 13 -40.87 35.22 -42.24
CA LEU A 13 -39.68 34.76 -41.49
C LEU A 13 -39.26 33.28 -41.49
N ILE A 14 -38.11 33.13 -42.17
CA ILE A 14 -36.89 32.36 -41.88
C ILE A 14 -36.84 30.89 -42.30
N ILE A 15 -36.21 30.75 -43.47
CA ILE A 15 -35.42 29.68 -44.08
C ILE A 15 -34.83 28.71 -43.05
N THR A 16 -35.29 27.46 -43.10
CA THR A 16 -34.48 26.28 -42.78
C THR A 16 -34.35 25.51 -44.09
N ASP A 17 -33.15 25.36 -44.62
CA ASP A 17 -32.93 24.52 -45.78
C ASP A 17 -31.82 23.49 -45.53
N ILE A 18 -32.26 22.26 -45.80
CA ILE A 18 -31.59 20.99 -45.87
C ILE A 18 -30.79 20.95 -47.17
N PHE A 19 -29.62 20.30 -47.21
CA PHE A 19 -29.35 19.14 -48.08
C PHE A 19 -27.89 18.66 -47.99
N SER A 20 -27.78 17.41 -47.55
CA SER A 20 -26.89 16.32 -47.98
C SER A 20 -25.43 16.58 -48.38
N ALA A 21 -24.52 15.92 -47.64
CA ALA A 21 -23.28 15.39 -48.19
C ALA A 21 -23.02 13.98 -47.62
N SER A 22 -22.57 13.09 -48.50
CA SER A 22 -22.51 11.63 -48.41
C SER A 22 -21.63 11.08 -47.27
N ALA A 23 -22.13 10.04 -46.62
CA ALA A 23 -21.39 9.26 -45.62
C ALA A 23 -20.38 8.31 -46.30
N VAL A 24 -19.09 8.63 -46.18
CA VAL A 24 -17.99 7.68 -46.39
C VAL A 24 -17.81 6.89 -45.08
N LYS A 25 -18.02 5.56 -45.12
CA LYS A 25 -17.74 4.67 -43.99
C LYS A 25 -16.22 4.59 -43.77
N LEU A 26 -15.70 5.32 -42.78
CA LEU A 26 -14.44 4.97 -42.14
C LEU A 26 -14.71 3.89 -41.09
N ASN A 27 -14.10 2.72 -41.28
CA ASN A 27 -14.01 1.67 -40.27
C ASN A 27 -13.04 2.14 -39.17
N THR A 28 -13.56 2.81 -38.14
CA THR A 28 -12.88 2.99 -36.87
C THR A 28 -13.15 1.76 -36.01
N THR A 29 -12.17 0.86 -35.94
CA THR A 29 -12.05 -0.12 -34.86
C THR A 29 -12.14 0.63 -33.53
N LYS A 30 -13.22 0.37 -32.78
CA LYS A 30 -13.38 0.85 -31.40
C LYS A 30 -12.17 0.39 -30.59
N LEU A 31 -11.31 1.32 -30.17
CA LEU A 31 -10.45 1.09 -29.01
C LEU A 31 -11.39 0.78 -27.85
N GLN A 32 -11.37 -0.47 -27.38
CA GLN A 32 -11.95 -0.81 -26.09
C GLN A 32 -11.16 -0.04 -25.04
N ALA A 33 -11.83 0.89 -24.36
CA ALA A 33 -11.35 1.45 -23.12
C ALA A 33 -11.05 0.28 -22.16
N ALA A 34 -9.84 0.23 -21.61
CA ALA A 34 -9.47 -0.72 -20.58
C ALA A 34 -10.49 -0.63 -19.44
N LYS A 35 -11.12 -1.75 -19.09
CA LYS A 35 -11.99 -1.82 -17.91
C LYS A 35 -11.16 -1.45 -16.67
N GLU A 36 -11.66 -0.52 -15.87
CA GLU A 36 -11.18 -0.34 -14.49
C GLU A 36 -11.23 -1.69 -13.78
N VAL A 37 -10.08 -2.11 -13.25
CA VAL A 37 -9.97 -3.35 -12.48
C VAL A 37 -10.51 -3.07 -11.08
N ASP A 38 -11.66 -3.66 -10.76
CA ASP A 38 -12.28 -3.62 -9.44
C ASP A 38 -11.45 -4.45 -8.45
N CYS A 39 -10.51 -3.80 -7.76
CA CYS A 39 -9.61 -4.41 -6.76
C CYS A 39 -10.34 -4.98 -5.53
N SER A 40 -11.64 -4.67 -5.33
CA SER A 40 -12.43 -5.22 -4.21
C SER A 40 -12.72 -6.72 -4.35
N LYS A 41 -12.47 -7.30 -5.52
CA LYS A 41 -12.72 -8.71 -5.85
C LYS A 41 -11.45 -9.52 -6.13
N CYS A 42 -10.26 -9.02 -5.80
CA CYS A 42 -9.09 -9.90 -5.77
C CYS A 42 -9.23 -10.77 -4.51
N PRO A 43 -9.64 -12.07 -4.58
CA PRO A 43 -9.40 -12.95 -3.45
C PRO A 43 -7.89 -12.91 -3.19
N MET A 44 -7.46 -12.54 -1.97
CA MET A 44 -6.06 -12.64 -1.58
C MET A 44 -5.67 -14.12 -1.68
N GLN A 45 -5.13 -14.52 -2.82
CA GLN A 45 -4.70 -15.89 -3.08
C GLN A 45 -3.43 -16.18 -2.27
N GLU A 46 -3.26 -17.46 -1.93
CA GLU A 46 -2.10 -18.13 -1.30
C GLU A 46 -0.82 -18.03 -2.17
N LYS A 47 -0.52 -16.84 -2.67
CA LYS A 47 0.50 -16.61 -3.68
C LYS A 47 1.59 -15.71 -3.12
N PRO A 48 2.87 -16.04 -3.39
CA PRO A 48 3.99 -15.34 -2.78
C PRO A 48 4.13 -13.93 -3.35
N MET A 49 4.26 -12.94 -2.48
CA MET A 49 4.30 -11.52 -2.82
C MET A 49 5.66 -11.04 -3.31
N ASP A 50 6.72 -11.78 -2.97
CA ASP A 50 8.10 -11.54 -3.38
C ASP A 50 8.94 -12.82 -3.27
N CYS A 51 10.23 -12.70 -3.55
CA CYS A 51 11.19 -13.80 -3.47
C CYS A 51 11.48 -14.28 -2.03
N GLU A 52 11.25 -13.46 -1.01
CA GLU A 52 11.43 -13.91 0.39
C GLU A 52 10.28 -14.83 0.78
N GLU A 53 9.04 -14.48 0.48
CA GLU A 53 7.89 -15.37 0.73
C GLU A 53 8.00 -16.68 -0.08
N LEU A 54 8.58 -16.65 -1.30
CA LEU A 54 8.92 -17.88 -2.03
C LEU A 54 9.92 -18.76 -1.25
N LYS A 55 10.96 -18.14 -0.69
CA LYS A 55 11.99 -18.83 0.08
C LYS A 55 11.44 -19.41 1.39
N GLU A 56 10.60 -18.67 2.11
CA GLU A 56 9.89 -19.15 3.30
C GLU A 56 8.99 -20.35 2.96
N ASN A 57 8.39 -20.35 1.78
CA ASN A 57 7.63 -21.47 1.23
C ASN A 57 8.50 -22.63 0.71
N GLY A 58 9.80 -22.63 0.99
CA GLY A 58 10.73 -23.73 0.70
C GLY A 58 11.40 -23.67 -0.67
N VAL A 59 11.28 -22.57 -1.41
CA VAL A 59 11.99 -22.39 -2.69
C VAL A 59 13.45 -22.00 -2.42
N THR A 60 14.38 -22.86 -2.82
CA THR A 60 15.82 -22.69 -2.51
C THR A 60 16.71 -22.47 -3.73
N LYS A 61 16.17 -22.53 -4.95
CA LYS A 61 16.95 -22.38 -6.19
C LYS A 61 16.76 -21.01 -6.81
N SER A 62 17.85 -20.36 -7.19
CA SER A 62 17.80 -19.13 -7.96
C SER A 62 17.17 -19.35 -9.35
N GLY A 63 16.46 -18.36 -9.86
CA GLY A 63 15.81 -18.45 -11.18
C GLY A 63 14.62 -17.52 -11.33
N LYS A 64 13.88 -17.70 -12.43
CA LYS A 64 12.68 -16.91 -12.72
C LYS A 64 11.47 -17.49 -12.00
N TYR A 65 10.75 -16.62 -11.29
CA TYR A 65 9.53 -16.97 -10.58
C TYR A 65 8.46 -15.90 -10.81
N THR A 66 7.22 -16.27 -10.53
CA THR A 66 6.09 -15.34 -10.53
C THR A 66 5.76 -14.95 -9.11
N ILE A 67 5.77 -13.65 -8.84
CA ILE A 67 5.36 -13.06 -7.57
C ILE A 67 4.09 -12.23 -7.75
N TYR A 68 3.41 -11.96 -6.65
CA TYR A 68 2.12 -11.28 -6.63
C TYR A 68 2.14 -10.15 -5.59
N PRO A 69 2.81 -9.02 -5.89
CA PRO A 69 2.89 -7.92 -4.96
C PRO A 69 1.51 -7.44 -4.51
N ARG A 70 1.34 -7.26 -3.20
CA ARG A 70 0.06 -6.92 -2.56
C ARG A 70 -0.24 -5.42 -2.60
N ASN A 71 0.61 -4.61 -3.23
CA ASN A 71 0.35 -3.19 -3.44
C ASN A 71 -0.78 -3.00 -4.47
N ARG A 72 -1.93 -2.52 -3.98
CA ARG A 72 -3.18 -2.39 -4.75
C ARG A 72 -3.16 -1.27 -5.80
N LEU A 73 -2.10 -0.46 -5.86
CA LEU A 73 -1.89 0.52 -6.92
C LEU A 73 -1.45 -0.11 -8.25
N ALA A 74 -1.03 -1.38 -8.24
CA ALA A 74 -0.63 -2.14 -9.42
C ALA A 74 -1.62 -3.27 -9.78
N SER A 75 -2.93 -3.01 -9.83
CA SER A 75 -3.93 -3.87 -10.53
C SER A 75 -3.93 -5.39 -10.25
N CYS A 76 -3.44 -5.85 -9.08
CA CYS A 76 -3.28 -7.28 -8.74
C CYS A 76 -2.52 -8.10 -9.81
N GLN A 77 -1.62 -7.47 -10.58
CA GLN A 77 -0.89 -8.15 -11.65
C GLN A 77 0.27 -8.97 -11.10
N SER A 78 0.39 -10.19 -11.60
CA SER A 78 1.57 -11.02 -11.35
C SER A 78 2.80 -10.44 -12.05
N ILE A 79 3.95 -10.52 -11.41
CA ILE A 79 5.22 -10.06 -11.96
C ILE A 79 6.15 -11.25 -12.10
N GLU A 80 6.70 -11.46 -13.29
CA GLU A 80 7.83 -12.38 -13.46
C GLU A 80 9.11 -11.65 -13.02
N VAL A 81 9.85 -12.26 -12.10
CA VAL A 81 11.08 -11.71 -11.51
C VAL A 81 12.16 -12.78 -11.49
N TYR A 82 13.42 -12.34 -11.42
CA TYR A 82 14.52 -13.24 -11.08
C TYR A 82 14.71 -13.22 -9.56
N CYS A 83 14.57 -14.37 -8.91
CA CYS A 83 14.88 -14.55 -7.50
C CYS A 83 16.29 -15.10 -7.34
N ASP A 84 17.09 -14.42 -6.52
CA ASP A 84 18.37 -14.91 -6.01
C ASP A 84 18.12 -15.54 -4.63
N MET A 85 18.24 -16.87 -4.59
CA MET A 85 17.99 -17.68 -3.39
C MET A 85 19.30 -18.10 -2.68
N GLU A 86 20.44 -17.59 -3.13
CA GLU A 86 21.76 -18.06 -2.68
C GLU A 86 22.52 -16.95 -1.94
N THR A 87 22.52 -15.73 -2.47
CA THR A 87 23.29 -14.62 -1.91
C THR A 87 22.75 -14.17 -0.56
N ASP A 88 23.63 -14.09 0.44
CA ASP A 88 23.30 -13.54 1.79
C ASP A 88 22.04 -14.18 2.40
N GLY A 89 21.90 -15.50 2.26
CA GLY A 89 20.74 -16.24 2.75
C GLY A 89 19.53 -16.25 1.81
N GLY A 90 19.62 -15.65 0.62
CA GLY A 90 18.59 -15.71 -0.41
C GLY A 90 17.34 -14.88 -0.16
N GLY A 91 16.35 -15.06 -1.03
CA GLY A 91 15.06 -14.35 -1.02
C GLY A 91 15.11 -12.94 -1.64
N TRP A 92 16.15 -12.67 -2.42
CA TRP A 92 16.32 -11.41 -3.09
C TRP A 92 15.57 -11.36 -4.42
N THR A 93 14.81 -10.29 -4.64
CA THR A 93 14.18 -9.98 -5.93
C THR A 93 15.10 -9.07 -6.73
N VAL A 94 15.66 -9.55 -7.85
CA VAL A 94 16.57 -8.76 -8.68
C VAL A 94 15.77 -7.74 -9.51
N ILE A 95 16.09 -6.46 -9.36
CA ILE A 95 15.41 -5.35 -10.05
C ILE A 95 16.24 -4.76 -11.20
N GLN A 96 17.54 -5.02 -11.23
CA GLN A 96 18.44 -4.61 -12.31
C GLN A 96 19.63 -5.55 -12.39
N ARG A 97 20.09 -5.84 -13.61
CA ARG A 97 21.36 -6.53 -13.86
C ARG A 97 22.08 -5.90 -15.04
N ARG A 98 23.38 -5.63 -14.91
CA ARG A 98 24.31 -5.16 -15.96
C ARG A 98 25.45 -6.13 -16.14
N GLY A 99 25.97 -6.24 -17.36
CA GLY A 99 27.13 -7.06 -17.65
C GLY A 99 27.37 -7.25 -19.15
N GLN A 100 28.23 -8.20 -19.49
CA GLN A 100 28.69 -8.40 -20.86
C GLN A 100 27.82 -9.42 -21.60
N TYR A 101 26.61 -8.98 -22.00
CA TYR A 101 25.56 -9.84 -22.58
C TYR A 101 25.34 -9.65 -24.10
N GLY A 102 26.21 -8.89 -24.77
CA GLY A 102 26.16 -8.64 -26.22
C GLY A 102 25.22 -7.53 -26.66
N ASN A 103 24.65 -6.76 -25.73
CA ASN A 103 23.94 -5.52 -26.05
C ASN A 103 24.93 -4.38 -26.38
N GLY A 104 24.46 -3.37 -27.13
CA GLY A 104 25.26 -2.17 -27.41
C GLY A 104 25.55 -1.33 -26.17
N GLU A 105 26.57 -0.47 -26.24
CA GLU A 105 27.03 0.39 -25.14
C GLU A 105 25.90 1.24 -24.54
N ASP A 106 24.99 1.73 -25.38
CA ASP A 106 23.89 2.63 -25.05
C ASP A 106 22.57 1.91 -24.72
N TYR A 107 22.61 0.59 -24.48
CA TYR A 107 21.41 -0.21 -24.30
C TYR A 107 20.46 0.33 -23.20
N PHE A 108 21.01 0.86 -22.10
CA PHE A 108 20.25 1.47 -20.99
C PHE A 108 19.86 2.93 -21.24
N ASN A 109 20.26 3.55 -22.36
CA ASN A 109 19.80 4.88 -22.74
C ASN A 109 18.36 4.83 -23.27
N LYS A 110 17.42 4.54 -22.37
CA LYS A 110 16.00 4.34 -22.66
C LYS A 110 15.17 5.53 -22.22
N LYS A 111 14.04 5.71 -22.91
CA LYS A 111 13.00 6.70 -22.60
C LYS A 111 12.20 6.33 -21.35
N TRP A 112 11.48 7.29 -20.79
CA TRP A 112 10.63 7.14 -19.59
C TRP A 112 9.74 5.90 -19.66
N SER A 113 9.07 5.69 -20.79
CA SER A 113 8.12 4.58 -20.97
C SER A 113 8.76 3.19 -20.78
N TYR A 114 10.03 3.02 -21.16
CA TYR A 114 10.76 1.78 -20.97
C TYR A 114 11.17 1.58 -19.51
N TYR A 115 11.67 2.64 -18.85
CA TYR A 115 12.01 2.56 -17.42
C TYR A 115 10.77 2.34 -16.55
N LYS A 116 9.63 2.92 -16.93
CA LYS A 116 8.32 2.67 -16.32
C LYS A 116 7.93 1.19 -16.38
N GLN A 117 7.92 0.61 -17.59
CA GLN A 117 7.40 -0.75 -17.83
C GLN A 117 8.41 -1.87 -17.52
N GLY A 118 9.70 -1.56 -17.64
CA GLY A 118 10.80 -2.52 -17.66
C GLY A 118 11.23 -2.91 -19.06
N PHE A 119 12.47 -3.38 -19.18
CA PHE A 119 13.05 -3.85 -20.43
C PHE A 119 14.19 -4.84 -20.16
N GLY A 120 14.55 -5.61 -21.19
CA GLY A 120 15.66 -6.57 -21.13
C GLY A 120 15.20 -8.00 -20.91
N ASN A 121 16.13 -8.83 -20.44
CA ASN A 121 15.91 -10.26 -20.22
C ASN A 121 16.38 -10.62 -18.80
N LEU A 122 15.50 -11.24 -18.01
CA LEU A 122 15.73 -11.62 -16.61
C LEU A 122 16.91 -12.58 -16.41
N ASP A 123 17.34 -13.30 -17.45
CA ASP A 123 18.51 -14.19 -17.42
C ASP A 123 19.81 -13.47 -17.86
N LYS A 124 19.71 -12.19 -18.29
CA LYS A 124 20.81 -11.38 -18.83
C LYS A 124 20.72 -9.95 -18.28
N GLU A 125 20.88 -8.93 -19.12
CA GLU A 125 20.76 -7.52 -18.77
C GLU A 125 19.31 -7.06 -18.78
N PHE A 126 18.86 -6.40 -17.71
CA PHE A 126 17.50 -5.87 -17.61
C PHE A 126 17.34 -4.76 -16.57
N TRP A 127 16.24 -4.01 -16.71
CA TRP A 127 15.63 -3.17 -15.68
C TRP A 127 14.20 -3.66 -15.46
N LEU A 128 13.83 -3.98 -14.22
CA LEU A 128 12.55 -4.62 -13.93
C LEU A 128 11.36 -3.75 -14.34
N GLY A 129 11.45 -2.44 -14.10
CA GLY A 129 10.41 -1.45 -14.37
C GLY A 129 9.99 -0.70 -13.11
N ASN A 130 9.89 0.63 -13.18
CA ASN A 130 9.61 1.48 -12.03
C ASN A 130 8.21 1.21 -11.44
N GLU A 131 7.20 0.89 -12.24
CA GLU A 131 5.88 0.48 -11.69
C GLU A 131 5.97 -0.78 -10.84
N LYS A 132 6.78 -1.75 -11.29
CA LYS A 132 6.98 -3.01 -10.59
C LYS A 132 7.81 -2.80 -9.33
N ILE A 133 8.91 -2.03 -9.42
CA ILE A 133 9.74 -1.67 -8.26
C ILE A 133 8.91 -0.89 -7.23
N TYR A 134 8.07 0.04 -7.67
CA TYR A 134 7.13 0.76 -6.83
C TYR A 134 6.20 -0.22 -6.10
N SER A 135 5.57 -1.14 -6.86
CA SER A 135 4.66 -2.13 -6.29
C SER A 135 5.32 -3.03 -5.24
N ILE A 136 6.58 -3.45 -5.47
CA ILE A 136 7.34 -4.33 -4.59
C ILE A 136 7.86 -3.58 -3.37
N THR A 137 8.38 -2.36 -3.53
CA THR A 137 9.01 -1.65 -2.41
C THR A 137 8.02 -0.94 -1.50
N ASN A 138 6.76 -0.76 -1.93
CA ASN A 138 5.71 -0.08 -1.15
C ASN A 138 4.73 -1.02 -0.43
N GLN A 139 4.92 -2.34 -0.54
CA GLN A 139 4.16 -3.35 0.21
C GLN A 139 4.80 -3.69 1.58
N GLY A 140 5.99 -3.15 1.86
CA GLY A 140 6.82 -3.46 3.01
C GLY A 140 7.94 -2.45 3.21
N GLN A 141 8.69 -2.59 4.30
CA GLN A 141 10.05 -2.07 4.38
C GLN A 141 10.97 -3.01 3.60
N TYR A 142 11.71 -2.50 2.62
CA TYR A 142 12.63 -3.27 1.81
C TYR A 142 14.02 -2.69 1.94
N ALA A 143 14.99 -3.58 2.11
CA ALA A 143 16.39 -3.27 1.88
C ALA A 143 16.69 -3.40 0.38
N VAL A 144 17.67 -2.64 -0.10
CA VAL A 144 18.28 -2.84 -1.42
C VAL A 144 19.74 -3.17 -1.26
N ARG A 145 20.18 -4.21 -1.97
CA ARG A 145 21.57 -4.63 -2.10
C ARG A 145 22.03 -4.34 -3.52
N MET A 146 23.08 -3.55 -3.64
CA MET A 146 23.74 -3.23 -4.91
C MET A 146 25.08 -3.92 -4.93
N GLU A 147 25.29 -4.80 -5.91
CA GLU A 147 26.52 -5.55 -6.10
C GLU A 147 27.27 -5.04 -7.33
N MET A 148 28.60 -5.03 -7.24
CA MET A 148 29.47 -4.50 -8.27
C MET A 148 30.68 -5.39 -8.45
N GLU A 149 31.09 -5.56 -9.70
CA GLU A 149 32.32 -6.25 -10.07
C GLU A 149 33.19 -5.34 -10.94
N HIS A 150 34.48 -5.28 -10.59
CA HIS A 150 35.51 -4.56 -11.32
C HIS A 150 36.22 -5.49 -12.33
N GLU A 151 36.96 -4.92 -13.28
CA GLU A 151 37.65 -5.69 -14.33
C GLU A 151 38.65 -6.72 -13.78
N ASN A 152 39.41 -6.33 -12.76
CA ASN A 152 40.41 -7.17 -12.08
C ASN A 152 39.78 -8.32 -11.28
N GLY A 153 38.45 -8.49 -11.32
CA GLY A 153 37.72 -9.54 -10.64
C GLY A 153 37.40 -9.24 -9.17
N THR A 154 37.74 -8.05 -8.65
CA THR A 154 37.31 -7.66 -7.31
C THR A 154 35.84 -7.27 -7.32
N SER A 155 35.09 -7.73 -6.32
CA SER A 155 33.68 -7.41 -6.15
C SER A 155 33.42 -6.79 -4.78
N ALA A 156 32.39 -5.95 -4.71
CA ALA A 156 31.86 -5.45 -3.45
C ALA A 156 30.34 -5.29 -3.55
N PHE A 157 29.74 -4.95 -2.41
CA PHE A 157 28.32 -4.65 -2.32
C PHE A 157 28.09 -3.52 -1.34
N THR A 158 26.97 -2.83 -1.52
CA THR A 158 26.40 -1.89 -0.55
C THR A 158 24.94 -2.27 -0.29
N VAL A 159 24.56 -2.39 0.98
CA VAL A 159 23.18 -2.59 1.41
C VAL A 159 22.66 -1.29 2.01
N TYR A 160 21.48 -0.88 1.60
CA TYR A 160 20.71 0.18 2.26
C TYR A 160 19.48 -0.49 2.88
N GLU A 161 19.32 -0.35 4.19
CA GLU A 161 18.24 -1.03 4.94
C GLU A 161 16.86 -0.46 4.58
N ASN A 162 16.82 0.79 4.13
CA ASN A 162 15.61 1.47 3.73
C ASN A 162 15.69 1.86 2.26
N PHE A 163 14.88 1.24 1.40
CA PHE A 163 14.76 1.57 -0.01
C PHE A 163 13.31 1.52 -0.49
N TRP A 164 12.91 2.56 -1.21
CA TRP A 164 11.66 2.61 -1.98
C TRP A 164 11.64 3.78 -2.93
N ILE A 165 10.63 3.76 -3.80
CA ILE A 165 10.35 4.84 -4.74
C ILE A 165 8.88 5.25 -4.62
N GLU A 166 8.57 6.51 -4.94
CA GLU A 166 7.19 6.98 -5.04
C GLU A 166 6.49 6.47 -6.32
N ASN A 167 5.21 6.81 -6.50
CA ASN A 167 4.47 6.50 -7.72
C ASN A 167 4.89 7.38 -8.91
N GLU A 168 4.29 7.16 -10.08
CA GLU A 168 4.58 7.93 -11.31
C GLU A 168 4.24 9.43 -11.18
N ASP A 169 3.16 9.79 -10.49
CA ASP A 169 2.77 11.19 -10.30
C ASP A 169 3.85 11.99 -9.55
N ALA A 170 4.51 11.34 -8.59
CA ALA A 170 5.67 11.84 -7.88
C ALA A 170 7.01 11.51 -8.58
N LYS A 171 6.96 11.09 -9.85
CA LYS A 171 8.10 10.78 -10.72
C LYS A 171 9.08 9.77 -10.14
N TYR A 172 8.55 8.73 -9.49
CA TYR A 172 9.34 7.66 -8.87
C TYR A 172 10.46 8.16 -7.98
N LYS A 173 10.22 9.23 -7.21
CA LYS A 173 11.20 9.81 -6.30
C LYS A 173 11.82 8.76 -5.38
N LEU A 174 13.14 8.76 -5.27
CA LEU A 174 13.90 7.83 -4.44
C LEU A 174 13.81 8.21 -2.98
N HIS A 175 13.71 7.18 -2.15
CA HIS A 175 13.92 7.26 -0.71
C HIS A 175 14.87 6.15 -0.28
N ILE A 176 16.04 6.53 0.25
CA ILE A 176 17.10 5.58 0.59
C ILE A 176 17.90 6.02 1.83
N SER A 177 18.19 5.09 2.75
CA SER A 177 19.01 5.39 3.94
C SER A 177 19.70 4.15 4.52
N ASP A 178 20.57 4.40 5.50
CA ASP A 178 21.25 3.38 6.32
C ASP A 178 22.18 2.45 5.52
N ALA A 179 23.11 3.08 4.78
CA ALA A 179 24.08 2.38 3.96
C ALA A 179 25.12 1.61 4.78
N SER A 180 25.46 0.39 4.34
CA SER A 180 26.53 -0.43 4.90
C SER A 180 27.15 -1.35 3.84
N GLY A 181 28.32 -1.92 4.15
CA GLY A 181 29.01 -2.87 3.27
C GLY A 181 30.28 -2.33 2.63
N PRO A 182 31.12 -3.22 2.05
CA PRO A 182 32.45 -2.88 1.55
C PRO A 182 32.45 -2.00 0.30
N GLY A 183 31.31 -1.87 -0.39
CA GLY A 183 31.17 -1.01 -1.57
C GLY A 183 31.05 0.47 -1.25
N GLY A 184 30.81 0.83 0.02
CA GLY A 184 30.63 2.20 0.48
C GLY A 184 29.34 2.87 -0.02
N ASP A 185 29.01 4.02 0.56
CA ASP A 185 27.80 4.76 0.26
C ASP A 185 28.01 5.80 -0.85
N ALA A 186 27.45 5.55 -2.03
CA ALA A 186 27.58 6.45 -3.17
C ALA A 186 26.30 7.22 -3.53
N ILE A 187 25.14 6.81 -3.01
CA ILE A 187 23.82 7.31 -3.44
C ILE A 187 22.88 7.78 -2.32
N SER A 188 23.25 7.75 -1.02
CA SER A 188 22.39 8.37 0.01
C SER A 188 22.14 9.85 -0.25
N ASN A 189 23.08 10.54 -0.90
CA ASN A 189 22.88 11.95 -1.30
C ASN A 189 21.89 12.13 -2.47
N ASP A 190 21.46 11.04 -3.12
CA ASP A 190 20.41 11.04 -4.16
C ASP A 190 19.00 10.85 -3.55
N ASP A 191 18.89 10.65 -2.23
CA ASP A 191 17.62 10.63 -1.50
C ASP A 191 16.77 11.89 -1.78
N GLY A 192 15.47 11.68 -2.00
CA GLY A 192 14.50 12.73 -2.29
C GLY A 192 14.51 13.25 -3.73
N TYR A 193 15.41 12.78 -4.60
CA TYR A 193 15.44 13.16 -6.01
C TYR A 193 14.50 12.31 -6.86
N VAL A 194 13.92 12.92 -7.90
CA VAL A 194 13.04 12.27 -8.86
C VAL A 194 13.84 11.49 -9.93
N PHE A 195 13.22 10.46 -10.49
CA PHE A 195 13.87 9.64 -11.53
C PHE A 195 14.04 10.45 -12.82
N TYR A 196 15.22 10.39 -13.42
CA TYR A 196 15.56 11.03 -14.69
C TYR A 196 15.50 10.02 -15.84
N THR A 197 15.06 10.46 -17.02
CA THR A 197 15.38 9.83 -18.32
C THR A 197 15.70 10.91 -19.36
N VAL A 198 16.34 10.55 -20.47
CA VAL A 198 16.77 11.50 -21.52
C VAL A 198 15.62 12.34 -22.09
N ASP A 199 14.41 11.78 -22.14
CA ASP A 199 13.18 12.44 -22.61
C ASP A 199 12.38 13.13 -21.50
N GLN A 200 12.77 12.98 -20.23
CA GLN A 200 12.17 13.66 -19.09
C GLN A 200 13.27 14.15 -18.12
N PRO A 201 14.00 15.22 -18.50
CA PRO A 201 15.05 15.78 -17.66
C PRO A 201 14.51 16.41 -16.37
N ASN A 202 15.27 16.32 -15.28
CA ASN A 202 14.89 16.89 -13.99
C ASN A 202 15.11 18.41 -13.95
N ARG A 203 16.13 18.89 -14.67
CA ARG A 203 16.49 20.29 -14.84
C ARG A 203 16.79 20.59 -16.31
N SER A 204 16.59 21.83 -16.73
CA SER A 204 16.97 22.28 -18.07
C SER A 204 18.47 22.09 -18.29
N GLY A 205 18.85 21.36 -19.35
CA GLY A 205 20.25 21.04 -19.67
C GLY A 205 20.73 19.68 -19.16
N ASP A 206 19.96 18.95 -18.35
CA ASP A 206 20.31 17.58 -17.95
C ASP A 206 20.34 16.62 -19.15
N ASP A 207 19.58 16.91 -20.20
CA ASP A 207 19.58 16.24 -21.51
C ASP A 207 20.87 16.44 -22.29
N GLN A 208 21.60 17.52 -22.00
CA GLN A 208 22.93 17.80 -22.55
C GLN A 208 24.07 17.32 -21.65
N SER A 209 23.75 16.82 -20.45
CA SER A 209 24.75 16.20 -19.58
C SER A 209 25.27 14.91 -20.21
N THR A 210 26.58 14.66 -20.09
CA THR A 210 27.24 13.49 -20.70
C THR A 210 26.68 12.16 -20.16
N ARG A 211 26.02 12.18 -19.00
CA ARG A 211 25.62 10.99 -18.27
C ARG A 211 24.40 10.29 -18.88
N SER A 212 24.57 9.02 -19.19
CA SER A 212 23.56 8.20 -19.87
C SER A 212 22.71 7.34 -18.92
N GLY A 213 21.55 6.91 -19.41
CA GLY A 213 20.63 6.02 -18.69
C GLY A 213 19.84 6.67 -17.56
N GLY A 214 18.70 6.06 -17.23
CA GLY A 214 17.77 6.57 -16.22
C GLY A 214 18.24 6.31 -14.79
N TRP A 215 18.20 7.33 -13.93
CA TRP A 215 18.70 7.27 -12.55
C TRP A 215 18.14 8.41 -11.68
N TRP A 216 18.27 8.31 -10.35
CA TRP A 216 17.96 9.41 -9.42
C TRP A 216 19.18 10.32 -9.28
N ARG A 217 19.15 11.47 -9.96
CA ARG A 217 20.34 12.35 -10.06
C ARG A 217 20.18 13.59 -9.19
N ASN A 218 21.13 13.81 -8.27
CA ASN A 218 21.18 15.03 -7.44
C ASN A 218 21.96 16.22 -8.05
N GLY A 219 22.52 16.06 -9.25
CA GLY A 219 23.37 17.07 -9.91
C GLY A 219 24.79 17.21 -9.34
N LYS A 220 25.10 16.57 -8.18
CA LYS A 220 26.47 16.47 -7.62
C LYS A 220 27.24 15.29 -8.18
N GLY A 221 26.53 14.33 -8.76
CA GLY A 221 27.11 13.47 -9.77
C GLY A 221 28.08 12.44 -9.26
N THR A 222 27.57 11.51 -8.46
CA THR A 222 28.43 10.57 -7.76
C THR A 222 28.28 9.15 -8.24
N SER A 223 27.11 8.63 -8.63
CA SER A 223 27.02 7.25 -9.15
C SER A 223 25.81 7.03 -10.04
N SER A 224 25.92 6.05 -10.94
CA SER A 224 24.82 5.54 -11.75
C SER A 224 25.17 4.15 -12.23
N LEU A 225 24.40 3.16 -11.78
CA LEU A 225 24.55 1.79 -12.28
C LEU A 225 23.86 1.58 -13.63
N ASN A 226 23.19 2.61 -14.15
CA ASN A 226 22.44 2.59 -15.40
C ASN A 226 23.16 3.30 -16.56
N GLY A 227 24.40 3.76 -16.38
CA GLY A 227 25.17 4.39 -17.45
C GLY A 227 25.57 3.45 -18.60
N LEU A 228 26.34 3.99 -19.54
CA LEU A 228 26.85 3.29 -20.71
C LEU A 228 27.69 2.08 -20.29
N ASN A 229 27.54 0.97 -21.00
CA ASN A 229 28.42 -0.17 -20.83
C ASN A 229 29.71 0.07 -21.64
N LEU A 230 30.70 0.68 -20.99
CA LEU A 230 32.00 1.05 -21.58
C LEU A 230 33.12 0.06 -21.20
N TYR A 231 32.76 -1.14 -20.74
CA TYR A 231 33.74 -2.15 -20.37
C TYR A 231 34.56 -2.57 -21.60
N LYS A 232 35.90 -2.42 -21.51
CA LYS A 232 36.86 -2.73 -22.59
C LYS A 232 36.58 -2.02 -23.91
N THR A 233 35.99 -0.84 -23.87
CA THR A 233 35.87 0.02 -25.06
C THR A 233 37.03 1.01 -25.09
N ASP A 234 37.26 1.64 -26.24
CA ASP A 234 38.30 2.67 -26.40
C ASP A 234 37.96 3.98 -25.64
N LYS A 235 36.81 4.03 -24.95
CA LYS A 235 36.30 5.18 -24.18
C LYS A 235 36.73 5.10 -22.71
N GLU A 236 38.03 4.95 -22.48
CA GLU A 236 38.62 5.12 -21.16
C GLU A 236 38.39 6.55 -20.65
N ASP A 237 38.26 6.72 -19.33
CA ASP A 237 38.11 8.04 -18.68
C ASP A 237 36.76 8.75 -18.85
N SER A 238 35.64 8.01 -18.90
CA SER A 238 34.29 8.57 -19.03
C SER A 238 33.45 8.43 -17.76
N SER A 239 32.85 9.54 -17.32
CA SER A 239 31.86 9.56 -16.23
C SER A 239 30.48 9.04 -16.61
N ASP A 240 30.32 8.57 -17.86
CA ASP A 240 29.03 8.17 -18.41
C ASP A 240 28.81 6.67 -18.31
N GLY A 241 29.82 5.94 -17.83
CA GLY A 241 29.81 4.51 -17.64
C GLY A 241 28.90 4.00 -16.52
N ILE A 242 29.02 2.72 -16.20
CA ILE A 242 28.42 2.09 -15.03
C ILE A 242 29.32 2.45 -13.83
N ILE A 243 28.94 3.45 -13.05
CA ILE A 243 29.82 4.09 -12.06
C ILE A 243 29.29 3.87 -10.63
N TRP A 244 30.19 3.42 -9.75
CA TRP A 244 30.02 3.47 -8.29
C TRP A 244 31.27 4.04 -7.60
N VAL A 245 31.22 5.30 -7.21
CA VAL A 245 32.44 6.06 -6.86
C VAL A 245 33.15 5.63 -5.59
N THR A 246 32.47 4.98 -4.65
CA THR A 246 33.09 4.56 -3.39
C THR A 246 33.79 3.21 -3.49
N PHE A 247 33.58 2.46 -4.57
CA PHE A 247 34.21 1.15 -4.79
C PHE A 247 35.15 1.14 -6.01
N GLY A 248 34.74 1.79 -7.10
CA GLY A 248 35.58 2.03 -8.27
C GLY A 248 36.13 3.46 -8.25
N ASP A 249 36.00 4.13 -9.38
CA ASP A 249 36.25 5.56 -9.52
C ASP A 249 35.11 6.21 -10.32
N ASN A 250 35.28 7.47 -10.76
CA ASN A 250 34.27 8.22 -11.51
C ASN A 250 34.48 8.21 -13.03
N LYS A 251 35.35 7.33 -13.55
CA LYS A 251 35.94 7.39 -14.89
C LYS A 251 36.02 6.02 -15.58
N ASN A 252 35.96 4.94 -14.81
CA ASN A 252 36.05 3.56 -15.28
C ASN A 252 34.73 2.83 -15.04
N SER A 253 34.17 2.29 -16.13
CA SER A 253 32.92 1.56 -16.11
C SER A 253 33.10 0.18 -15.45
N LEU A 254 32.24 -0.13 -14.49
CA LEU A 254 32.20 -1.43 -13.83
C LEU A 254 31.86 -2.54 -14.83
N LYS A 255 32.43 -3.72 -14.62
CA LYS A 255 32.27 -4.88 -15.50
C LYS A 255 30.85 -5.46 -15.43
N ALA A 256 30.29 -5.54 -14.22
CA ALA A 256 28.96 -6.06 -13.96
C ALA A 256 28.38 -5.45 -12.69
N THR A 257 27.05 -5.31 -12.64
CA THR A 257 26.33 -4.87 -11.45
C THR A 257 24.99 -5.58 -11.34
N GLU A 258 24.51 -5.73 -10.11
CA GLU A 258 23.17 -6.26 -9.85
C GLU A 258 22.53 -5.48 -8.70
N ILE A 259 21.29 -5.06 -8.89
CA ILE A 259 20.49 -4.41 -7.83
C ILE A 259 19.37 -5.36 -7.47
N LYS A 260 19.25 -5.69 -6.20
CA LYS A 260 18.23 -6.61 -5.69
C LYS A 260 17.62 -6.11 -4.38
N VAL A 261 16.32 -6.37 -4.19
CA VAL A 261 15.57 -5.94 -3.02
C VAL A 261 15.04 -7.12 -2.24
N ARG A 262 14.98 -7.01 -0.92
CA ARG A 262 14.43 -8.03 -0.02
C ARG A 262 13.69 -7.32 1.12
N PRO A 263 12.54 -7.83 1.57
CA PRO A 263 11.88 -7.29 2.76
C PRO A 263 12.85 -7.30 3.95
N GLU A 264 12.84 -6.23 4.73
CA GLU A 264 13.58 -6.22 6.00
C GLU A 264 12.67 -6.80 7.10
N HIS A 265 12.88 -8.07 7.46
CA HIS A 265 12.16 -8.74 8.54
C HIS A 265 12.91 -8.66 9.87
N LYS A 266 13.25 -7.46 10.34
CA LYS A 266 13.96 -7.29 11.62
C LYS A 266 13.07 -6.85 12.78
N LYS A 267 11.84 -6.41 12.52
CA LYS A 267 10.95 -5.89 13.57
C LYS A 267 9.54 -6.46 13.43
N PRO A 268 8.89 -6.80 14.55
CA PRO A 268 7.61 -7.49 14.50
C PRO A 268 6.52 -6.57 13.94
N VAL A 269 5.79 -7.04 12.92
CA VAL A 269 4.80 -6.22 12.19
C VAL A 269 3.44 -6.15 12.87
N ASP A 270 3.22 -7.04 13.85
CA ASP A 270 2.03 -7.10 14.70
C ASP A 270 2.32 -7.86 16.01
N CYS A 271 1.29 -8.04 16.83
CA CYS A 271 1.40 -8.79 18.09
C CYS A 271 1.62 -10.30 17.91
N ALA A 272 1.28 -10.87 16.75
CA ALA A 272 1.47 -12.28 16.47
C ALA A 272 2.97 -12.57 16.28
N GLU A 273 3.65 -11.78 15.46
CA GLU A 273 5.11 -11.88 15.29
C GLU A 273 5.86 -11.54 16.60
N LEU A 274 5.35 -10.61 17.43
CA LEU A 274 5.91 -10.39 18.78
C LEU A 274 5.89 -11.67 19.62
N GLN A 275 4.78 -12.41 19.60
CA GLN A 275 4.64 -13.64 20.39
C GLN A 275 5.48 -14.79 19.85
N GLU A 276 5.59 -14.95 18.53
CA GLU A 276 6.52 -15.89 17.90
C GLU A 276 7.97 -15.60 18.29
N ASN A 277 8.31 -14.32 18.48
CA ASN A 277 9.60 -13.86 19.00
C ASN A 277 9.75 -14.00 20.53
N GLY A 278 8.82 -14.69 21.21
CA GLY A 278 8.91 -15.04 22.63
C GLY A 278 8.26 -14.06 23.60
N VAL A 279 7.52 -13.06 23.12
CA VAL A 279 6.77 -12.13 23.99
C VAL A 279 5.45 -12.76 24.43
N THR A 280 5.33 -13.13 25.70
CA THR A 280 4.14 -13.86 26.22
C THR A 280 3.27 -13.08 27.19
N LYS A 281 3.58 -11.81 27.48
CA LYS A 281 2.80 -10.99 28.42
C LYS A 281 1.95 -9.97 27.67
N SER A 282 0.70 -9.82 28.07
CA SER A 282 -0.17 -8.76 27.53
C SER A 282 0.33 -7.38 27.96
N GLY A 283 0.22 -6.38 27.08
CA GLY A 283 0.74 -5.05 27.34
C GLY A 283 0.84 -4.17 26.11
N VAL A 284 1.37 -2.96 26.28
CA VAL A 284 1.64 -2.05 25.17
C VAL A 284 3.00 -2.38 24.57
N TYR A 285 3.03 -2.60 23.26
CA TYR A 285 4.22 -2.89 22.49
C TYR A 285 4.29 -2.04 21.24
N THR A 286 5.49 -1.93 20.69
CA THR A 286 5.75 -1.26 19.42
C THR A 286 5.82 -2.30 18.30
N ILE A 287 5.02 -2.09 17.26
CA ILE A 287 4.98 -2.91 16.05
C ILE A 287 5.35 -2.07 14.82
N TYR A 288 5.72 -2.73 13.73
CA TYR A 288 6.20 -2.12 12.50
C TYR A 288 5.45 -2.66 11.28
N PRO A 289 4.19 -2.24 11.07
CA PRO A 289 3.42 -2.76 9.95
C PRO A 289 4.08 -2.49 8.59
N ARG A 290 3.93 -3.44 7.66
CA ARG A 290 4.57 -3.44 6.33
C ARG A 290 4.06 -2.30 5.43
N ASN A 291 2.86 -1.77 5.68
CA ASN A 291 2.24 -0.77 4.81
C ASN A 291 2.73 0.66 5.11
N ARG A 292 3.44 1.25 4.12
CA ARG A 292 4.06 2.59 4.20
C ARG A 292 3.09 3.77 4.27
N LEU A 293 1.79 3.58 3.98
CA LEU A 293 0.77 4.65 4.08
C LEU A 293 0.60 5.15 5.53
N ALA A 294 1.07 4.39 6.52
CA ALA A 294 1.25 4.83 7.91
C ALA A 294 2.62 5.52 8.12
N SER A 295 2.95 6.52 7.30
CA SER A 295 4.05 7.48 7.53
C SER A 295 5.36 6.93 8.14
N CYS A 296 5.86 5.77 7.71
CA CYS A 296 7.09 5.13 8.19
C CYS A 296 7.26 5.10 9.73
N GLN A 297 6.16 5.12 10.49
CA GLN A 297 6.21 5.23 11.94
C GLN A 297 5.82 3.92 12.59
N SER A 298 6.66 3.47 13.50
CA SER A 298 6.33 2.43 14.46
C SER A 298 5.03 2.76 15.17
N ILE A 299 4.18 1.75 15.38
CA ILE A 299 2.89 1.94 16.01
C ILE A 299 2.91 1.32 17.41
N GLU A 300 2.51 2.08 18.43
CA GLU A 300 2.19 1.51 19.72
C GLU A 300 0.80 0.86 19.68
N VAL A 301 0.73 -0.40 20.08
CA VAL A 301 -0.51 -1.19 20.16
C VAL A 301 -0.58 -1.91 21.49
N TYR A 302 -1.80 -2.23 21.93
CA TYR A 302 -1.97 -3.18 23.02
C TYR A 302 -2.01 -4.59 22.44
N CYS A 303 -1.09 -5.45 22.88
CA CYS A 303 -1.09 -6.86 22.56
C CYS A 303 -1.75 -7.66 23.67
N ASP A 304 -2.74 -8.47 23.29
CA ASP A 304 -3.32 -9.50 24.13
C ASP A 304 -2.64 -10.84 23.77
N MET A 305 -1.80 -11.31 24.69
CA MET A 305 -0.98 -12.52 24.53
C MET A 305 -1.59 -13.74 25.24
N GLU A 306 -2.83 -13.63 25.73
CA GLU A 306 -3.45 -14.64 26.59
C GLU A 306 -4.72 -15.23 25.97
N THR A 307 -5.56 -14.40 25.36
CA THR A 307 -6.86 -14.84 24.82
C THR A 307 -6.70 -15.74 23.60
N ASP A 308 -7.31 -16.93 23.62
CA ASP A 308 -7.37 -17.85 22.46
C ASP A 308 -5.97 -18.11 21.83
N GLY A 309 -4.95 -18.30 22.67
CA GLY A 309 -3.56 -18.53 22.27
C GLY A 309 -2.69 -17.27 22.16
N GLY A 310 -3.27 -16.07 22.26
CA GLY A 310 -2.55 -14.79 22.24
C GLY A 310 -2.32 -14.23 20.83
N GLY A 311 -1.41 -13.25 20.70
CA GLY A 311 -0.97 -12.70 19.42
C GLY A 311 -1.95 -11.68 18.85
N TRP A 312 -2.89 -11.22 19.67
CA TRP A 312 -3.95 -10.33 19.23
C TRP A 312 -3.52 -8.87 19.34
N THR A 313 -3.63 -8.13 18.24
CA THR A 313 -3.48 -6.68 18.22
C THR A 313 -4.83 -6.02 18.49
N VAL A 314 -4.98 -5.37 19.65
CA VAL A 314 -6.25 -4.71 20.01
C VAL A 314 -6.38 -3.38 19.26
N ILE A 315 -7.46 -3.22 18.49
CA ILE A 315 -7.73 -2.01 17.69
C ILE A 315 -8.79 -1.10 18.31
N GLN A 316 -9.58 -1.62 19.25
CA GLN A 316 -10.58 -0.87 20.00
C GLN A 316 -10.79 -1.51 21.39
N ARG A 317 -10.97 -0.66 22.41
CA ARG A 317 -11.42 -1.08 23.75
C ARG A 317 -12.43 -0.08 24.29
N ARG A 318 -13.53 -0.57 24.86
CA ARG A 318 -14.53 0.20 25.63
C ARG A 318 -14.73 -0.42 27.00
N GLY A 319 -15.03 0.42 27.98
CA GLY A 319 -15.32 -0.03 29.34
C GLY A 319 -15.52 1.14 30.29
N GLN A 320 -15.49 0.86 31.59
CA GLN A 320 -15.78 1.85 32.63
C GLN A 320 -14.46 2.47 33.14
N PHE A 321 -13.85 3.32 32.31
CA PHE A 321 -12.51 3.89 32.57
C PHE A 321 -12.50 5.36 33.02
N GLY A 322 -13.69 5.93 33.26
CA GLY A 322 -13.86 7.28 33.80
C GLY A 322 -13.99 8.41 32.77
N ASN A 323 -14.02 8.12 31.46
CA ASN A 323 -14.41 9.14 30.47
C ASN A 323 -15.92 9.34 30.44
N GLY A 324 -16.36 10.48 29.89
CA GLY A 324 -17.78 10.81 29.72
C GLY A 324 -18.52 9.88 28.74
N GLU A 325 -19.85 9.86 28.84
CA GLU A 325 -20.73 9.01 28.02
C GLU A 325 -20.49 9.16 26.51
N ASP A 326 -20.15 10.37 26.07
CA ASP A 326 -19.96 10.78 24.67
C ASP A 326 -18.49 10.77 24.21
N TYR A 327 -17.58 10.17 24.98
CA TYR A 327 -16.14 10.20 24.68
C TYR A 327 -15.77 9.75 23.25
N PHE A 328 -16.49 8.77 22.70
CA PHE A 328 -16.31 8.26 21.34
C PHE A 328 -17.05 9.06 20.26
N ASN A 329 -17.82 10.10 20.61
CA ASN A 329 -18.44 11.01 19.66
C ASN A 329 -17.39 11.99 19.08
N LYS A 330 -16.51 11.46 18.24
CA LYS A 330 -15.36 12.17 17.67
C LYS A 330 -15.53 12.37 16.17
N LYS A 331 -14.87 13.42 15.67
CA LYS A 331 -14.80 13.78 14.23
C LYS A 331 -13.91 12.83 13.43
N TRP A 332 -14.00 12.90 12.10
CA TRP A 332 -13.23 12.08 11.15
C TRP A 332 -11.73 12.05 11.47
N SER A 333 -11.13 13.22 11.72
CA SER A 333 -9.70 13.35 11.98
C SER A 333 -9.21 12.51 13.17
N TYR A 334 -10.01 12.42 14.24
CA TYR A 334 -9.69 11.60 15.41
C TYR A 334 -9.83 10.10 15.11
N TYR A 335 -10.87 9.69 14.39
CA TYR A 335 -11.02 8.29 13.99
C TYR A 335 -9.94 7.87 12.99
N LYS A 336 -9.48 8.77 12.13
CA LYS A 336 -8.33 8.58 11.24
C LYS A 336 -7.03 8.33 12.03
N GLN A 337 -6.67 9.25 12.92
CA GLN A 337 -5.39 9.23 13.65
C GLN A 337 -5.37 8.25 14.84
N GLY A 338 -6.53 8.01 15.45
CA GLY A 338 -6.68 7.30 16.73
C GLY A 338 -6.79 8.25 17.92
N PHE A 339 -7.34 7.75 19.02
CA PHE A 339 -7.50 8.48 20.27
C PHE A 339 -7.65 7.53 21.45
N GLY A 340 -7.40 8.04 22.66
CA GLY A 340 -7.55 7.29 23.91
C GLY A 340 -6.23 6.81 24.49
N ASN A 341 -6.31 5.84 25.40
CA ASN A 341 -5.16 5.27 26.07
C ASN A 341 -5.17 3.75 25.87
N LEU A 342 -4.07 3.20 25.35
CA LEU A 342 -3.95 1.78 25.02
C LEU A 342 -4.12 0.84 26.24
N ASN A 343 -3.96 1.34 27.46
CA ASN A 343 -4.21 0.60 28.71
C ASN A 343 -5.64 0.80 29.27
N LYS A 344 -6.48 1.59 28.60
CA LYS A 344 -7.88 1.89 28.97
C LYS A 344 -8.75 1.83 27.72
N GLU A 345 -9.72 2.74 27.55
CA GLU A 345 -10.49 2.85 26.31
C GLU A 345 -9.77 3.66 25.22
N PHE A 346 -9.85 3.17 23.99
CA PHE A 346 -9.23 3.79 22.82
C PHE A 346 -9.83 3.29 21.50
N TRP A 347 -9.54 4.05 20.45
CA TRP A 347 -9.64 3.65 19.04
C TRP A 347 -8.25 3.80 18.42
N LEU A 348 -7.72 2.74 17.80
CA LEU A 348 -6.32 2.73 17.33
C LEU A 348 -6.07 3.80 16.24
N GLY A 349 -7.04 4.00 15.36
CA GLY A 349 -6.96 4.91 14.22
C GLY A 349 -7.14 4.17 12.89
N ASN A 350 -7.97 4.69 11.99
CA ASN A 350 -8.31 4.03 10.73
C ASN A 350 -7.10 3.89 9.81
N ASP A 351 -6.17 4.85 9.78
CA ASP A 351 -4.93 4.71 9.00
C ASP A 351 -4.10 3.51 9.48
N LYS A 352 -4.04 3.31 10.80
CA LYS A 352 -3.29 2.22 11.44
C LYS A 352 -3.98 0.88 11.24
N ILE A 353 -5.30 0.83 11.38
CA ILE A 353 -6.11 -0.37 11.13
C ILE A 353 -6.02 -0.77 9.64
N TYR A 354 -6.04 0.20 8.73
CA TYR A 354 -5.81 -0.03 7.31
C TYR A 354 -4.43 -0.63 7.07
N SER A 355 -3.39 -0.03 7.67
CA SER A 355 -2.01 -0.51 7.54
C SER A 355 -1.84 -1.96 8.03
N ILE A 356 -2.38 -2.29 9.21
CA ILE A 356 -2.32 -3.64 9.79
C ILE A 356 -3.15 -4.63 8.97
N SER A 357 -4.42 -4.32 8.68
CA SER A 357 -5.31 -5.29 8.01
C SER A 357 -4.98 -5.54 6.54
N ASN A 358 -4.17 -4.68 5.90
CA ASN A 358 -3.78 -4.84 4.50
C ASN A 358 -2.35 -5.38 4.30
N GLN A 359 -1.60 -5.69 5.37
CA GLN A 359 -0.26 -6.29 5.24
C GLN A 359 -0.28 -7.82 5.09
N GLY A 360 -1.43 -8.45 5.30
CA GLY A 360 -1.62 -9.89 5.28
C GLY A 360 -3.11 -10.25 5.41
N GLN A 361 -3.41 -11.52 5.69
CA GLN A 361 -4.77 -11.96 5.98
C GLN A 361 -5.02 -11.91 7.49
N TYR A 362 -5.99 -11.10 7.91
CA TYR A 362 -6.33 -10.92 9.31
C TYR A 362 -7.72 -11.46 9.62
N ALA A 363 -7.82 -12.19 10.72
CA ALA A 363 -9.08 -12.42 11.39
C ALA A 363 -9.33 -11.28 12.39
N VAL A 364 -10.60 -10.96 12.62
CA VAL A 364 -11.02 -10.07 13.71
C VAL A 364 -11.88 -10.82 14.71
N ARG A 365 -11.62 -10.58 15.98
CA ARG A 365 -12.38 -11.09 17.10
C ARG A 365 -12.96 -9.91 17.87
N MET A 366 -14.28 -9.92 18.05
CA MET A 366 -15.02 -8.92 18.79
C MET A 366 -15.53 -9.54 20.07
N GLU A 367 -15.10 -9.03 21.21
CA GLU A 367 -15.47 -9.50 22.54
C GLU A 367 -16.37 -8.49 23.24
N MET A 368 -17.33 -9.01 23.98
CA MET A 368 -18.41 -8.23 24.58
C MET A 368 -18.72 -8.77 25.97
N GLU A 369 -18.94 -7.87 26.92
CA GLU A 369 -19.39 -8.18 28.27
C GLU A 369 -20.71 -7.46 28.57
N HIS A 370 -21.68 -8.21 29.06
CA HIS A 370 -22.98 -7.73 29.51
C HIS A 370 -22.99 -7.46 31.03
N GLU A 371 -23.96 -6.68 31.52
CA GLU A 371 -24.05 -6.25 32.93
C GLU A 371 -24.12 -7.41 33.94
N ASN A 372 -24.75 -8.53 33.56
CA ASN A 372 -24.86 -9.72 34.40
C ASN A 372 -23.58 -10.58 34.45
N GLY A 373 -22.45 -10.05 33.94
CA GLY A 373 -21.17 -10.75 33.89
C GLY A 373 -21.08 -11.82 32.80
N LYS A 374 -22.09 -11.93 31.92
CA LYS A 374 -21.99 -12.80 30.74
C LYS A 374 -21.09 -12.13 29.71
N SER A 375 -20.11 -12.89 29.22
CA SER A 375 -19.25 -12.48 28.12
C SER A 375 -19.45 -13.38 26.91
N ALA A 376 -19.28 -12.83 25.72
CA ALA A 376 -19.33 -13.56 24.47
C ALA A 376 -18.36 -12.95 23.46
N PHE A 377 -18.09 -13.70 22.39
CA PHE A 377 -17.28 -13.23 21.27
C PHE A 377 -17.90 -13.63 19.94
N THR A 378 -17.53 -12.89 18.90
CA THR A 378 -17.77 -13.25 17.51
C THR A 378 -16.47 -13.07 16.73
N ARG A 379 -16.08 -14.08 15.96
CA ARG A 379 -14.85 -14.13 15.17
C ARG A 379 -15.19 -14.20 13.69
N PHE A 380 -14.42 -13.48 12.89
CA PHE A 380 -14.53 -13.41 11.44
C PHE A 380 -13.15 -13.68 10.86
N GLU A 381 -13.05 -14.62 9.93
CA GLU A 381 -11.75 -15.10 9.41
C GLU A 381 -11.11 -14.15 8.40
N ASN A 382 -11.90 -13.26 7.79
CA ASN A 382 -11.38 -12.21 6.91
C ASN A 382 -11.90 -10.85 7.37
N PHE A 383 -10.98 -9.95 7.72
CA PHE A 383 -11.25 -8.56 8.08
C PHE A 383 -10.22 -7.65 7.44
N TRP A 384 -10.70 -6.63 6.73
CA TRP A 384 -9.86 -5.52 6.30
C TRP A 384 -10.70 -4.29 5.99
N ILE A 385 -10.03 -3.14 5.85
CA ILE A 385 -10.66 -1.88 5.44
C ILE A 385 -9.95 -1.29 4.24
N GLU A 386 -10.65 -0.51 3.41
CA GLU A 386 -10.02 0.27 2.33
C GLU A 386 -9.29 1.51 2.87
N ASP A 387 -8.62 2.27 2.00
CA ASP A 387 -7.91 3.49 2.37
C ASP A 387 -8.86 4.68 2.64
N GLU A 388 -8.29 5.85 2.94
CA GLU A 388 -9.08 7.08 3.14
C GLU A 388 -9.84 7.52 1.88
N GLY A 389 -9.27 7.32 0.69
CA GLY A 389 -9.90 7.68 -0.58
C GLY A 389 -11.22 6.95 -0.79
N ALA A 390 -11.29 5.69 -0.36
CA ALA A 390 -12.51 4.90 -0.30
C ALA A 390 -13.24 4.95 1.06
N LYS A 391 -12.89 5.92 1.90
CA LYS A 391 -13.52 6.18 3.21
C LYS A 391 -13.50 4.99 4.16
N TYR A 392 -12.38 4.25 4.20
CA TYR A 392 -12.17 3.12 5.09
C TYR A 392 -13.27 2.06 5.02
N LYS A 393 -13.76 1.75 3.81
CA LYS A 393 -14.84 0.79 3.59
C LYS A 393 -14.52 -0.57 4.23
N LEU A 394 -15.47 -1.13 4.99
CA LEU A 394 -15.31 -2.42 5.67
C LEU A 394 -15.44 -3.59 4.72
N HIS A 395 -14.60 -4.60 4.93
CA HIS A 395 -14.70 -5.92 4.31
C HIS A 395 -14.61 -7.00 5.38
N LEU A 396 -15.62 -7.87 5.43
CA LEU A 396 -15.78 -8.90 6.46
C LEU A 396 -16.30 -10.22 5.87
N SER A 397 -15.84 -11.35 6.40
CA SER A 397 -16.51 -12.65 6.17
C SER A 397 -17.76 -12.80 7.06
N ASP A 398 -18.46 -13.93 6.95
CA ASP A 398 -19.47 -14.32 7.93
C ASP A 398 -18.84 -14.59 9.30
N GLY A 399 -19.54 -14.21 10.37
CA GLY A 399 -19.09 -14.36 11.75
C GLY A 399 -19.54 -15.64 12.42
N SER A 400 -18.74 -16.15 13.35
CA SER A 400 -19.12 -17.27 14.22
C SER A 400 -18.69 -17.05 15.66
N GLY A 401 -19.44 -17.64 16.60
CA GLY A 401 -19.15 -17.54 18.03
C GLY A 401 -20.41 -17.30 18.88
N PRO A 402 -20.29 -17.41 20.21
CA PRO A 402 -21.42 -17.30 21.13
C PRO A 402 -22.06 -15.91 21.17
N GLY A 403 -21.39 -14.88 20.64
CA GLY A 403 -21.93 -13.52 20.54
C GLY A 403 -22.89 -13.33 19.37
N GLY A 404 -22.91 -14.26 18.41
CA GLY A 404 -23.67 -14.15 17.17
C GLY A 404 -23.20 -13.02 16.25
N ASP A 405 -23.68 -13.01 15.01
CA ASP A 405 -23.30 -12.01 14.02
C ASP A 405 -24.25 -10.81 14.03
N ALA A 406 -23.71 -9.62 14.28
CA ALA A 406 -24.46 -8.36 14.21
C ALA A 406 -23.74 -7.29 13.37
N ILE A 407 -22.73 -7.67 12.58
CA ILE A 407 -21.93 -6.72 11.82
C ILE A 407 -21.71 -7.14 10.36
N SER A 408 -21.90 -8.39 9.95
CA SER A 408 -21.68 -8.76 8.54
C SER A 408 -22.64 -8.07 7.57
N ASP A 409 -23.80 -7.57 8.01
CA ASP A 409 -24.65 -6.71 7.18
C ASP A 409 -24.12 -5.26 7.03
N HIS A 410 -23.02 -4.92 7.70
CA HIS A 410 -22.24 -3.69 7.52
C HIS A 410 -21.09 -3.86 6.49
N ASP A 411 -20.88 -5.07 5.95
CA ASP A 411 -19.89 -5.33 4.90
C ASP A 411 -20.13 -4.46 3.65
N GLY A 412 -19.06 -3.90 3.09
CA GLY A 412 -19.10 -3.02 1.92
C GLY A 412 -19.52 -1.57 2.20
N TYR A 413 -19.69 -1.17 3.46
CA TYR A 413 -20.05 0.20 3.83
C TYR A 413 -18.84 1.04 4.18
N ALA A 414 -18.84 2.30 3.74
CA ALA A 414 -17.85 3.30 4.13
C ALA A 414 -17.98 3.65 5.63
N PHE A 415 -16.88 4.05 6.25
CA PHE A 415 -16.88 4.53 7.62
C PHE A 415 -17.65 5.86 7.74
N TYR A 416 -18.39 6.02 8.82
CA TYR A 416 -19.15 7.23 9.14
C TYR A 416 -18.52 7.94 10.34
N THR A 417 -18.50 9.27 10.31
CA THR A 417 -18.45 10.14 11.50
C THR A 417 -19.48 11.26 11.37
N ILE A 418 -19.77 11.96 12.46
CA ILE A 418 -20.79 13.02 12.47
C ILE A 418 -20.53 14.14 11.44
N ASP A 419 -19.27 14.42 11.17
CA ASP A 419 -18.80 15.44 10.21
C ASP A 419 -18.54 14.88 8.80
N GLN A 420 -18.57 13.56 8.61
CA GLN A 420 -18.42 12.90 7.33
C GLN A 420 -19.41 11.74 7.19
N PRO A 421 -20.68 12.03 6.85
CA PRO A 421 -21.68 11.00 6.67
C PRO A 421 -21.39 10.15 5.43
N ASN A 422 -21.57 8.83 5.55
CA ASN A 422 -21.38 7.86 4.47
C ASN A 422 -22.62 7.71 3.56
N ARG A 423 -23.77 8.29 3.94
CA ARG A 423 -25.02 8.35 3.16
C ARG A 423 -25.77 9.66 3.44
N PRO A 424 -26.53 10.19 2.46
CA PRO A 424 -27.42 11.32 2.69
C PRO A 424 -28.43 11.05 3.82
N GLY A 425 -28.61 11.98 4.75
CA GLY A 425 -29.53 11.87 5.89
C GLY A 425 -28.95 11.22 7.15
N ASN A 426 -27.76 10.62 7.08
CA ASN A 426 -27.08 10.06 8.27
C ASN A 426 -26.51 11.14 9.21
N ASP A 427 -26.44 12.39 8.77
CA ASP A 427 -26.14 13.57 9.58
C ASP A 427 -27.24 13.90 10.60
N GLN A 428 -28.47 13.40 10.40
CA GLN A 428 -29.60 13.56 11.31
C GLN A 428 -29.81 12.36 12.26
N SER A 429 -28.95 11.34 12.17
CA SER A 429 -29.03 10.14 13.01
C SER A 429 -28.67 10.45 14.47
N THR A 430 -29.48 9.98 15.43
CA THR A 430 -29.18 10.07 16.88
C THR A 430 -28.02 9.18 17.33
N ARG A 431 -27.70 8.14 16.55
CA ARG A 431 -26.61 7.22 16.88
C ARG A 431 -25.28 7.97 16.91
N SER A 432 -24.52 7.75 17.98
CA SER A 432 -23.25 8.44 18.25
C SER A 432 -22.04 7.55 17.91
N GLY A 433 -20.89 8.19 17.66
CA GLY A 433 -19.64 7.51 17.38
C GLY A 433 -19.45 7.05 15.94
N GLY A 434 -18.19 6.83 15.56
CA GLY A 434 -17.79 6.45 14.21
C GLY A 434 -17.94 4.95 13.97
N TRP A 435 -18.56 4.56 12.85
CA TRP A 435 -18.86 3.15 12.54
C TRP A 435 -19.17 2.95 11.05
N TRP A 436 -19.13 1.71 10.55
CA TRP A 436 -19.52 1.38 9.18
C TRP A 436 -21.05 1.30 9.03
N ARG A 437 -21.76 2.43 9.08
CA ARG A 437 -23.24 2.40 9.20
C ARG A 437 -23.95 1.92 7.95
N ASN A 438 -24.89 0.98 8.12
CA ASN A 438 -25.70 0.41 7.04
C ASN A 438 -27.18 0.85 6.97
N GLY A 439 -27.66 1.61 7.96
CA GLY A 439 -29.06 2.05 8.10
C GLY A 439 -29.99 1.05 8.80
N LYS A 440 -29.58 -0.21 8.99
CA LYS A 440 -30.31 -1.21 9.79
C LYS A 440 -29.97 -1.10 11.27
N GLY A 441 -28.73 -0.74 11.56
CA GLY A 441 -28.30 -0.44 12.91
C GLY A 441 -28.20 -1.66 13.83
N THR A 442 -27.74 -2.78 13.30
CA THR A 442 -27.55 -4.07 13.99
C THR A 442 -26.39 -4.05 15.00
N SER A 443 -25.39 -3.19 14.82
CA SER A 443 -24.33 -2.95 15.81
C SER A 443 -23.84 -1.50 15.87
N SER A 444 -23.28 -1.12 17.03
CA SER A 444 -22.48 0.10 17.20
C SER A 444 -21.60 0.00 18.46
N LEU A 445 -20.44 -0.65 18.34
CA LEU A 445 -19.51 -0.78 19.47
C LEU A 445 -18.81 0.54 19.86
N ASN A 446 -18.89 1.55 18.98
CA ASN A 446 -18.41 2.91 19.22
C ASN A 446 -19.50 3.87 19.72
N GLY A 447 -20.69 3.37 20.08
CA GLY A 447 -21.79 4.16 20.63
C GLY A 447 -21.49 4.83 21.99
N LEU A 448 -22.47 5.57 22.50
CA LEU A 448 -22.42 6.20 23.82
C LEU A 448 -22.21 5.14 24.91
N ASN A 449 -21.39 5.46 25.91
CA ASN A 449 -21.23 4.58 27.07
C ASN A 449 -22.39 4.85 28.06
N LEU A 450 -23.52 4.18 27.86
CA LEU A 450 -24.74 4.36 28.67
C LEU A 450 -24.88 3.33 29.80
N TYR A 451 -23.78 2.64 30.13
CA TYR A 451 -23.79 1.64 31.20
C TYR A 451 -24.15 2.29 32.54
N LYS A 452 -25.25 1.83 33.15
CA LYS A 452 -25.80 2.32 34.43
C LYS A 452 -26.13 3.81 34.51
N THR A 453 -26.35 4.48 33.37
CA THR A 453 -26.68 5.91 33.34
C THR A 453 -28.18 6.21 33.53
N GLY A 454 -28.99 5.18 33.79
CA GLY A 454 -30.46 5.30 33.89
C GLY A 454 -31.18 5.54 32.56
N LYS A 455 -30.43 5.74 31.46
CA LYS A 455 -30.93 5.90 30.08
C LYS A 455 -31.12 4.55 29.36
N ALA A 456 -31.61 3.54 30.09
CA ALA A 456 -31.95 2.24 29.49
C ALA A 456 -33.04 2.43 28.42
N GLY A 457 -32.92 1.77 27.26
CA GLY A 457 -33.88 1.93 26.17
C GLY A 457 -33.46 2.84 25.01
N SER A 458 -32.19 3.30 24.96
CA SER A 458 -31.63 3.99 23.80
C SER A 458 -30.79 3.06 22.92
N SER A 459 -30.98 3.16 21.59
CA SER A 459 -30.17 2.46 20.60
C SER A 459 -28.84 3.15 20.27
N ASP A 460 -28.53 4.24 20.97
CA ASP A 460 -27.32 5.04 20.75
C ASP A 460 -26.13 4.52 21.58
N GLY A 461 -26.37 3.56 22.48
CA GLY A 461 -25.37 2.95 23.34
C GLY A 461 -24.41 1.98 22.64
N ILE A 462 -23.47 1.42 23.40
CA ILE A 462 -22.58 0.34 22.95
C ILE A 462 -23.43 -0.91 22.71
N SER A 463 -23.72 -1.24 21.46
CA SER A 463 -24.76 -2.22 21.13
C SER A 463 -24.30 -3.32 20.18
N TRP A 464 -24.79 -4.53 20.44
CA TRP A 464 -24.63 -5.73 19.61
C TRP A 464 -25.92 -6.54 19.63
N TYR A 465 -26.67 -6.51 18.53
CA TYR A 465 -28.06 -6.97 18.48
C TYR A 465 -28.25 -8.43 18.95
N THR A 466 -27.38 -9.34 18.53
CA THR A 466 -27.51 -10.78 18.77
C THR A 466 -27.12 -11.24 20.18
N PHE A 467 -26.51 -10.38 21.00
CA PHE A 467 -26.08 -10.72 22.36
C PHE A 467 -26.76 -9.86 23.44
N GLY A 468 -26.64 -8.54 23.35
CA GLY A 468 -27.20 -7.59 24.34
C GLY A 468 -28.48 -6.90 23.89
N GLY A 469 -28.89 -7.09 22.62
CA GLY A 469 -29.92 -6.29 21.98
C GLY A 469 -29.43 -4.88 21.62
N LEU A 470 -30.33 -4.08 21.05
CA LEU A 470 -30.00 -2.69 20.66
C LEU A 470 -30.17 -1.68 21.81
N GLN A 471 -31.01 -2.01 22.79
CA GLN A 471 -31.48 -1.05 23.80
C GLN A 471 -30.71 -1.10 25.13
N ASN A 472 -29.73 -1.98 25.22
CA ASN A 472 -28.87 -2.14 26.39
C ASN A 472 -27.43 -1.83 25.99
N SER A 473 -26.82 -0.86 26.65
CA SER A 473 -25.40 -0.58 26.46
C SER A 473 -24.58 -1.66 27.15
N LEU A 474 -23.72 -2.33 26.38
CA LEU A 474 -22.74 -3.29 26.89
C LEU A 474 -21.79 -2.62 27.90
N LYS A 475 -21.32 -3.41 28.87
CA LYS A 475 -20.44 -2.95 29.94
C LYS A 475 -19.02 -2.71 29.43
N ALA A 476 -18.52 -3.61 28.61
CA ALA A 476 -17.18 -3.56 28.02
C ALA A 476 -17.14 -4.27 26.67
N THR A 477 -16.26 -3.81 25.78
CA THR A 477 -16.01 -4.44 24.48
C THR A 477 -14.55 -4.33 24.09
N GLU A 478 -14.05 -5.30 23.33
CA GLU A 478 -12.75 -5.22 22.66
C GLU A 478 -12.88 -5.70 21.22
N ILE A 479 -12.20 -5.02 20.30
CA ILE A 479 -12.02 -5.47 18.93
C ILE A 479 -10.53 -5.71 18.74
N LYS A 480 -10.16 -6.94 18.36
CA LYS A 480 -8.77 -7.35 18.21
C LYS A 480 -8.56 -8.14 16.93
N VAL A 481 -7.42 -7.94 16.28
CA VAL A 481 -7.06 -8.58 15.00
C VAL A 481 -5.81 -9.43 15.16
N ARG A 482 -5.74 -10.53 14.42
CA ARG A 482 -4.57 -11.42 14.41
C ARG A 482 -4.39 -11.99 13.01
N ASN A 483 -3.14 -12.17 12.60
CA ASN A 483 -2.82 -12.86 11.35
C ASN A 483 -3.48 -14.24 11.36
N ARG A 484 -4.20 -14.59 10.29
CA ARG A 484 -4.96 -15.84 10.19
C ARG A 484 -4.07 -17.08 10.21
N ASN A 485 -2.83 -16.95 9.75
CA ASN A 485 -1.86 -18.05 9.66
C ASN A 485 -1.03 -18.22 10.95
N PHE A 486 -1.37 -17.48 12.02
CA PHE A 486 -0.75 -17.65 13.33
C PHE A 486 -1.16 -18.98 13.96
N HIS A 487 -0.19 -19.73 14.47
CA HIS A 487 -0.34 -21.10 14.99
C HIS A 487 -0.02 -21.23 16.48
#